data_AF-A0A3N7GFS3-F1
#
_entry.id   AF-A0A3N7GFS3-F1
#
_cell.length_a   1.000
_cell.length_b   1.000
_cell.length_c   1.000
_cell.angle_alpha   90.00
_cell.angle_beta   90.00
_cell.angle_gamma   90.00
#
_symmetry.space_group_name_H-M   'P 1'
#
loop_
_entity.id
_entity.type
_entity.pdbx_description
1 polymer ?
#
loop_
_entity_poly.entity_id
_entity_poly.type
_entity_poly.pdbx_seq_one_letter_code
_entity_poly.pdbx_strand_id
1 'polypeptide(L)'
;MMRGLRLMIFIPSLLILTNLQETSSHGDHPLSRIAIHEATLALTPLAYVEASPSILGLTTGQNSEWVTVEYSTPIPSVDDWIGVFSPANFSASTCPSENPRVYPPLLCSAPIKFQYANYSSPQYKDTGKGSLKLQMINQRSDFSFALFTGGFLNPKLVAVSNKVAFSNPNAPAYPRLAQGKKWDEMTVTWTSGYGISEAEPFVEWGPKGGVPIHSPAGTLTFERSSMCGAPARTVGWHDPGYIHTSFLKELWPNAVYAYKLGHRLFNCTYIWSTEYQFKAPPYPGQDSVQRVVIFGDMGKGEVDGSSEYNDFQPGSLNTTKQLVQDLKNIDIVFHIGDICYANGYLSQWDQFTAQIEPIASSVPYMIASGNHEP
;
A
#
# COMPACT_ATOMS: atom_id res chain seq x y z
N MET A 1 90.61 12.50 -26.55
CA MET A 1 90.63 11.78 -25.26
C MET A 1 90.11 12.71 -24.19
N MET A 2 88.80 12.74 -23.94
CA MET A 2 88.21 13.43 -22.77
C MET A 2 86.75 12.99 -22.57
N ARG A 3 86.59 12.20 -21.50
CA ARG A 3 85.49 12.14 -20.53
C ARG A 3 84.04 12.08 -21.04
N GLY A 4 83.45 10.90 -20.86
CA GLY A 4 82.03 10.62 -21.00
C GLY A 4 81.17 11.37 -19.98
N LEU A 5 80.04 11.87 -20.48
CA LEU A 5 79.02 12.58 -19.73
C LEU A 5 77.83 11.63 -19.53
N ARG A 6 77.48 11.36 -18.27
CA ARG A 6 76.26 10.63 -17.88
C ARG A 6 75.05 11.46 -18.30
N LEU A 7 74.22 10.91 -19.18
CA LEU A 7 72.92 11.48 -19.55
C LEU A 7 71.89 11.05 -18.49
N MET A 8 71.43 12.00 -17.66
CA MET A 8 70.28 11.81 -16.78
C MET A 8 69.01 11.81 -17.64
N ILE A 9 68.31 10.69 -17.69
CA ILE A 9 66.98 10.57 -18.30
C ILE A 9 65.95 10.96 -17.24
N PHE A 10 65.32 12.12 -17.41
CA PHE A 10 64.14 12.53 -16.65
C PHE A 10 62.91 11.76 -17.17
N ILE A 11 62.34 10.91 -16.33
CA ILE A 11 61.03 10.26 -16.55
C ILE A 11 59.97 11.23 -16.02
N PRO A 12 58.98 11.68 -16.82
CA PRO A 12 57.86 12.42 -16.28
C PRO A 12 56.90 11.44 -15.62
N SER A 13 56.78 11.51 -14.30
CA SER A 13 55.75 10.83 -13.52
C SER A 13 54.38 11.43 -13.87
N LEU A 14 53.58 10.65 -14.62
CA LEU A 14 52.19 10.96 -14.94
C LEU A 14 51.36 10.82 -13.65
N LEU A 15 51.11 11.93 -12.94
CA LEU A 15 50.11 11.97 -11.88
C LEU A 15 48.72 11.90 -12.52
N ILE A 16 48.09 10.73 -12.46
CA ILE A 16 46.66 10.58 -12.72
C ILE A 16 45.93 11.15 -11.49
N LEU A 17 45.40 12.37 -11.63
CA LEU A 17 44.43 12.92 -10.68
C LEU A 17 43.14 12.10 -10.79
N THR A 18 42.99 11.12 -9.91
CA THR A 18 41.69 10.54 -9.62
C THR A 18 40.86 11.61 -8.91
N ASN A 19 39.91 12.21 -9.61
CA ASN A 19 38.84 12.97 -8.97
C ASN A 19 37.98 11.99 -8.17
N LEU A 20 38.35 11.75 -6.91
CA LEU A 20 37.41 11.31 -5.89
C LEU A 20 36.47 12.49 -5.68
N GLN A 21 35.38 12.50 -6.42
CA GLN A 21 34.26 13.36 -6.12
C GLN A 21 33.63 12.80 -4.84
N GLU A 22 34.10 13.28 -3.69
CA GLU A 22 33.32 13.18 -2.46
C GLU A 22 31.96 13.78 -2.77
N THR A 23 30.94 12.93 -2.86
CA THR A 23 29.57 13.38 -2.75
C THR A 23 29.38 13.87 -1.33
N SER A 24 29.72 15.15 -1.13
CA SER A 24 29.14 15.96 -0.08
C SER A 24 27.62 15.85 -0.26
N SER A 25 26.99 15.05 0.60
CA SER A 25 25.57 15.23 0.87
C SER A 25 25.42 16.70 1.23
N HIS A 26 24.70 17.46 0.40
CA HIS A 26 24.31 18.81 0.75
C HIS A 26 23.41 18.74 1.97
N GLY A 27 24.05 18.78 3.13
CA GLY A 27 23.47 19.17 4.39
C GLY A 27 23.02 20.61 4.26
N ASP A 28 21.76 20.77 3.88
CA ASP A 28 20.75 21.41 4.71
C ASP A 28 19.40 21.19 4.02
N HIS A 29 18.62 20.27 4.56
CA HIS A 29 17.23 20.09 4.14
C HIS A 29 16.50 21.43 4.33
N PRO A 30 15.67 21.91 3.38
CA PRO A 30 14.90 23.16 3.52
C PRO A 30 13.89 23.17 4.70
N LEU A 31 13.88 22.11 5.52
CA LEU A 31 12.99 21.91 6.66
C LEU A 31 13.73 21.92 8.01
N SER A 32 15.05 22.21 8.05
CA SER A 32 15.83 22.14 9.30
C SER A 32 15.56 23.26 10.31
N ARG A 33 14.69 24.24 10.00
CA ARG A 33 14.32 25.32 10.91
C ARG A 33 12.89 25.81 10.70
N ILE A 34 11.89 25.08 11.17
CA ILE A 34 10.54 25.60 11.30
C ILE A 34 9.95 25.16 12.65
N ALA A 35 9.45 26.14 13.41
CA ALA A 35 8.64 25.91 14.60
C ALA A 35 7.35 25.18 14.20
N ILE A 36 7.19 23.96 14.70
CA ILE A 36 5.97 23.18 14.51
C ILE A 36 4.90 23.81 15.39
N HIS A 37 3.89 24.44 14.78
CA HIS A 37 2.75 25.00 15.50
C HIS A 37 1.57 24.01 15.48
N GLU A 38 0.80 24.02 16.57
CA GLU A 38 -0.33 23.12 16.81
C GLU A 38 -1.38 23.18 15.69
N ALA A 39 -1.92 22.01 15.34
CA ALA A 39 -3.12 21.87 14.54
C ALA A 39 -4.31 22.36 15.35
N THR A 40 -4.86 23.49 14.94
CA THR A 40 -6.02 24.12 15.59
C THR A 40 -7.28 23.86 14.79
N LEU A 41 -8.39 23.57 15.47
CA LEU A 41 -9.72 23.54 14.86
C LEU A 41 -10.12 24.95 14.43
N ALA A 42 -10.42 25.12 13.14
CA ALA A 42 -10.89 26.38 12.55
C ALA A 42 -12.14 26.12 11.70
N LEU A 43 -13.13 25.43 12.30
CA LEU A 43 -14.41 25.16 11.64
C LEU A 43 -15.05 26.47 11.22
N THR A 44 -15.07 26.71 9.90
CA THR A 44 -15.62 27.92 9.33
C THR A 44 -17.04 27.60 8.87
N PRO A 45 -18.09 28.30 9.33
CA PRO A 45 -19.50 27.95 9.04
C PRO A 45 -19.89 27.88 7.55
N LEU A 46 -19.01 28.36 6.66
CA LEU A 46 -19.21 28.40 5.21
C LEU A 46 -18.33 27.41 4.44
N ALA A 47 -17.41 26.72 5.11
CA ALA A 47 -16.60 25.69 4.48
C ALA A 47 -17.32 24.34 4.56
N TYR A 48 -17.21 23.54 3.49
CA TYR A 48 -17.80 22.20 3.44
C TYR A 48 -16.90 21.23 2.70
N VAL A 49 -17.10 19.94 3.01
CA VAL A 49 -16.62 18.81 2.23
C VAL A 49 -17.80 17.84 2.12
N GLU A 50 -18.04 17.29 0.94
CA GLU A 50 -19.07 16.29 0.69
C GLU A 50 -18.49 15.20 -0.20
N ALA A 51 -18.79 13.94 0.13
CA ALA A 51 -18.26 12.78 -0.57
C ALA A 51 -19.40 11.91 -1.11
N SER A 52 -19.32 11.56 -2.39
CA SER A 52 -20.32 10.74 -3.07
C SER A 52 -19.70 9.69 -4.00
N PRO A 53 -20.30 8.49 -4.12
CA PRO A 53 -21.45 8.00 -3.35
C PRO A 53 -21.09 7.66 -1.89
N SER A 54 -22.09 7.55 -1.01
CA SER A 54 -21.89 7.24 0.41
C SER A 54 -21.71 5.75 0.72
N ILE A 55 -22.13 4.87 -0.20
CA ILE A 55 -21.95 3.42 -0.11
C ILE A 55 -21.19 2.95 -1.35
N LEU A 56 -20.10 2.22 -1.12
CA LEU A 56 -19.21 1.66 -2.14
C LEU A 56 -19.36 0.13 -2.22
N GLY A 57 -18.81 -0.48 -3.26
CA GLY A 57 -18.73 -1.92 -3.45
C GLY A 57 -20.09 -2.61 -3.42
N LEU A 58 -21.09 -2.05 -4.09
CA LEU A 58 -22.44 -2.65 -4.15
C LEU A 58 -22.43 -3.99 -4.91
N THR A 59 -21.44 -4.20 -5.77
CA THR A 59 -21.25 -5.47 -6.49
C THR A 59 -20.33 -6.40 -5.69
N THR A 60 -20.69 -7.68 -5.60
CA THR A 60 -19.85 -8.69 -4.93
C THR A 60 -18.44 -8.74 -5.54
N GLY A 61 -17.42 -8.66 -4.69
CA GLY A 61 -16.01 -8.65 -5.08
C GLY A 61 -15.48 -7.31 -5.57
N GLN A 62 -16.30 -6.26 -5.59
CA GLN A 62 -15.84 -4.90 -5.86
C GLN A 62 -15.17 -4.31 -4.61
N ASN A 63 -13.86 -4.54 -4.49
CA ASN A 63 -13.04 -4.04 -3.38
C ASN A 63 -12.36 -2.70 -3.69
N SER A 64 -12.68 -2.06 -4.83
CA SER A 64 -12.25 -0.69 -5.12
C SER A 64 -13.34 0.11 -5.84
N GLU A 65 -13.43 1.40 -5.55
CA GLU A 65 -14.42 2.29 -6.17
C GLU A 65 -14.00 3.76 -6.14
N TRP A 66 -14.43 4.53 -7.14
CA TRP A 66 -14.17 5.96 -7.22
C TRP A 66 -15.16 6.76 -6.38
N VAL A 67 -14.63 7.66 -5.55
CA VAL A 67 -15.38 8.65 -4.77
C VAL A 67 -15.10 10.03 -5.33
N THR A 68 -16.15 10.82 -5.55
CA THR A 68 -16.03 12.26 -5.84
C THR A 68 -16.17 13.02 -4.54
N VAL A 69 -15.15 13.84 -4.22
CA VAL A 69 -15.11 14.69 -3.04
C VAL A 69 -15.20 16.13 -3.49
N GLU A 70 -16.30 16.79 -3.22
CA GLU A 70 -16.52 18.21 -3.49
C GLU A 70 -16.32 19.03 -2.22
N TYR A 71 -15.69 20.19 -2.34
CA TYR A 71 -15.37 21.01 -1.18
C TYR A 71 -15.33 22.49 -1.51
N SER A 72 -15.57 23.30 -0.49
CA SER A 72 -15.43 24.75 -0.59
C SER A 72 -14.94 25.37 0.72
N THR A 73 -14.25 26.50 0.60
CA THR A 73 -13.85 27.36 1.72
C THR A 73 -13.97 28.83 1.27
N PRO A 74 -14.42 29.74 2.15
CA PRO A 74 -14.46 31.18 1.83
C PRO A 74 -13.06 31.83 1.81
N ILE A 75 -12.05 31.16 2.39
CA ILE A 75 -10.68 31.67 2.51
C ILE A 75 -9.73 30.61 1.93
N PRO A 76 -9.69 30.45 0.60
CA PRO A 76 -8.83 29.45 -0.02
C PRO A 76 -7.36 29.84 0.03
N SER A 77 -6.52 28.83 0.16
CA SER A 77 -5.09 28.94 0.01
C SER A 77 -4.55 27.84 -0.91
N VAL A 78 -3.40 28.09 -1.53
CA VAL A 78 -2.74 27.13 -2.44
C VAL A 78 -2.19 25.91 -1.70
N ASP A 79 -2.04 26.00 -0.38
CA ASP A 79 -1.58 24.93 0.50
C ASP A 79 -2.73 24.21 1.22
N ASP A 80 -3.98 24.48 0.84
CA ASP A 80 -5.15 23.73 1.32
C ASP A 80 -5.14 22.32 0.75
N TRP A 81 -5.60 21.35 1.54
CA TRP A 81 -5.53 19.94 1.17
C TRP A 81 -6.66 19.12 1.78
N ILE A 82 -7.01 18.03 1.10
CA ILE A 82 -7.97 17.03 1.53
C ILE A 82 -7.22 15.83 2.07
N GLY A 83 -7.49 15.45 3.32
CA GLY A 83 -7.05 14.19 3.92
C GLY A 83 -8.16 13.14 3.89
N VAL A 84 -7.80 11.91 3.56
CA VAL A 84 -8.69 10.74 3.63
C VAL A 84 -8.39 9.96 4.90
N PHE A 85 -9.40 9.72 5.74
CA PHE A 85 -9.22 9.04 7.01
C PHE A 85 -10.05 7.77 7.07
N SER A 86 -9.43 6.69 7.52
CA SER A 86 -10.10 5.47 7.94
C SER A 86 -9.45 4.99 9.24
N PRO A 87 -10.21 4.73 10.32
CA PRO A 87 -11.67 4.91 10.44
C PRO A 87 -12.13 6.37 10.25
N ALA A 88 -13.41 6.57 9.93
CA ALA A 88 -13.95 7.90 9.67
C ALA A 88 -13.92 8.84 10.88
N ASN A 89 -13.87 8.27 12.10
CA ASN A 89 -13.70 9.02 13.34
C ASN A 89 -12.21 9.18 13.64
N PHE A 90 -11.60 10.26 13.15
CA PHE A 90 -10.18 10.54 13.27
C PHE A 90 -9.91 11.69 14.26
N SER A 91 -8.70 11.72 14.82
CA SER A 91 -8.21 12.85 15.62
C SER A 91 -7.36 13.77 14.76
N ALA A 92 -7.86 14.99 14.55
CA ALA A 92 -7.13 16.08 13.90
C ALA A 92 -6.13 16.79 14.83
N SER A 93 -5.97 16.30 16.07
CA SER A 93 -5.01 16.88 17.02
C SER A 93 -3.58 16.69 16.53
N THR A 94 -2.68 17.59 16.91
CA THR A 94 -1.26 17.42 16.61
C THR A 94 -0.62 16.38 17.52
N CYS A 95 0.06 15.43 16.90
CA CYS A 95 0.96 14.51 17.58
C CYS A 95 2.40 14.81 17.13
N PRO A 96 3.25 15.39 18.01
CA PRO A 96 4.61 15.78 17.65
C PRO A 96 5.45 14.61 17.12
N SER A 97 6.41 14.92 16.26
CA SER A 97 7.39 13.94 15.77
C SER A 97 8.23 13.39 16.93
N GLU A 98 8.15 12.08 17.16
CA GLU A 98 8.96 11.37 18.16
C GLU A 98 10.33 10.94 17.62
N ASN A 99 10.45 10.72 16.30
CA ASN A 99 11.67 10.28 15.63
C ASN A 99 11.62 10.62 14.12
N PRO A 100 12.72 10.50 13.36
CA PRO A 100 12.76 10.89 11.94
C PRO A 100 11.81 10.14 11.00
N ARG A 101 11.24 9.00 11.42
CA ARG A 101 10.23 8.24 10.64
C ARG A 101 8.81 8.75 10.88
N VAL A 102 8.61 9.67 11.84
CA VAL A 102 7.35 10.38 12.06
C VAL A 102 7.49 11.78 11.47
N TYR A 103 6.83 12.03 10.34
CA TYR A 103 6.96 13.30 9.62
C TYR A 103 5.60 13.83 9.17
N PRO A 104 5.53 15.07 8.66
CA PRO A 104 4.27 15.73 8.32
C PRO A 104 3.42 14.97 7.28
N PRO A 105 2.08 15.09 7.33
CA PRO A 105 1.31 15.87 8.31
C PRO A 105 1.29 15.24 9.70
N LEU A 106 1.55 16.03 10.75
CA LEU A 106 1.70 15.55 12.13
C LEU A 106 0.35 15.48 12.86
N LEU A 107 -0.54 14.62 12.38
CA LEU A 107 -1.85 14.36 12.97
C LEU A 107 -1.82 13.11 13.85
N CYS A 108 -2.61 13.09 14.93
CA CYS A 108 -2.71 11.93 15.81
C CYS A 108 -3.39 10.72 15.15
N SER A 109 -4.19 10.96 14.11
CA SER A 109 -4.62 9.94 13.17
C SER A 109 -3.96 10.21 11.82
N ALA A 110 -3.05 9.34 11.38
CA ALA A 110 -2.47 9.43 10.05
C ALA A 110 -3.58 9.26 8.99
N PRO A 111 -3.72 10.20 8.02
CA PRO A 111 -4.57 9.96 6.86
C PRO A 111 -4.06 8.75 6.05
N ILE A 112 -4.98 8.03 5.43
CA ILE A 112 -4.69 6.94 4.49
C ILE A 112 -3.90 7.49 3.30
N LYS A 113 -4.36 8.63 2.78
CA LYS A 113 -3.76 9.42 1.71
C LYS A 113 -4.29 10.86 1.75
N PHE A 114 -3.67 11.74 1.00
CA PHE A 114 -4.02 13.16 0.97
C PHE A 114 -3.67 13.81 -0.37
N GLN A 115 -4.33 14.92 -0.70
CA GLN A 115 -4.09 15.64 -1.94
C GLN A 115 -4.39 17.13 -1.77
N TYR A 116 -3.64 17.99 -2.47
CA TYR A 116 -3.92 19.42 -2.52
C TYR A 116 -5.30 19.70 -3.13
N ALA A 117 -5.98 20.69 -2.56
CA ALA A 117 -7.30 21.13 -2.99
C ALA A 117 -7.32 21.73 -4.41
N ASN A 118 -6.17 22.13 -4.95
CA ASN A 118 -6.05 22.67 -6.30
C ASN A 118 -5.64 21.62 -7.36
N TYR A 119 -5.42 20.36 -6.99
CA TYR A 119 -4.82 19.33 -7.86
C TYR A 119 -5.56 19.16 -9.20
N SER A 120 -6.87 18.88 -9.14
CA SER A 120 -7.75 18.80 -10.32
C SER A 120 -8.60 20.05 -10.53
N SER A 121 -8.45 21.06 -9.66
CA SER A 121 -9.22 22.31 -9.69
C SER A 121 -8.28 23.52 -9.66
N PRO A 122 -7.62 23.87 -10.78
CA PRO A 122 -6.58 24.92 -10.79
C PRO A 122 -7.06 26.32 -10.36
N GLN A 123 -8.36 26.58 -10.48
CA GLN A 123 -9.00 27.85 -10.06
C GLN A 123 -9.37 27.88 -8.57
N TYR A 124 -9.09 26.81 -7.80
CA TYR A 124 -9.45 26.70 -6.39
C TYR A 124 -8.98 27.92 -5.57
N LYS A 125 -7.76 28.41 -5.82
CA LYS A 125 -7.21 29.57 -5.11
C LYS A 125 -8.05 30.85 -5.27
N ASP A 126 -8.79 30.96 -6.37
CA ASP A 126 -9.57 32.15 -6.71
C ASP A 126 -11.06 31.95 -6.34
N THR A 127 -11.58 30.72 -6.49
CA THR A 127 -13.00 30.40 -6.30
C THR A 127 -13.34 29.84 -4.93
N GLY A 128 -12.34 29.29 -4.23
CA GLY A 128 -12.51 28.50 -3.03
C GLY A 128 -13.37 27.26 -3.23
N LYS A 129 -13.48 26.73 -4.45
CA LYS A 129 -14.28 25.56 -4.80
C LYS A 129 -13.43 24.57 -5.58
N GLY A 130 -13.51 23.31 -5.20
CA GLY A 130 -12.78 22.24 -5.87
C GLY A 130 -13.49 20.90 -5.77
N SER A 131 -13.00 19.97 -6.57
CA SER A 131 -13.45 18.58 -6.56
C SER A 131 -12.27 17.65 -6.85
N LEU A 132 -12.17 16.55 -6.11
CA LEU A 132 -11.22 15.46 -6.33
C LEU A 132 -11.98 14.18 -6.68
N LYS A 133 -11.40 13.36 -7.56
CA LYS A 133 -11.81 11.97 -7.76
C LYS A 133 -10.75 11.06 -7.17
N LEU A 134 -11.12 10.31 -6.15
CA LEU A 134 -10.22 9.45 -5.40
C LEU A 134 -10.67 7.99 -5.52
N GLN A 135 -9.76 7.09 -5.84
CA GLN A 135 -10.06 5.66 -5.84
C GLN A 135 -9.85 5.10 -4.44
N MET A 136 -10.90 4.57 -3.84
CA MET A 136 -10.86 3.96 -2.53
C MET A 136 -10.73 2.44 -2.66
N ILE A 137 -9.97 1.82 -1.77
CA ILE A 137 -9.92 0.36 -1.61
C ILE A 137 -10.64 -0.05 -0.33
N ASN A 138 -11.23 -1.24 -0.33
CA ASN A 138 -11.88 -1.81 0.85
C ASN A 138 -10.81 -2.36 1.79
N GLN A 139 -10.51 -1.63 2.85
CA GLN A 139 -9.52 -2.01 3.86
C GLN A 139 -10.15 -2.00 5.25
N ARG A 140 -11.41 -2.48 5.32
CA ARG A 140 -12.27 -2.46 6.51
C ARG A 140 -12.71 -1.03 6.84
N SER A 141 -13.41 -0.88 7.97
CA SER A 141 -13.86 0.40 8.52
C SER A 141 -14.62 1.31 7.53
N ASP A 142 -14.97 2.51 7.99
CA ASP A 142 -15.56 3.57 7.19
C ASP A 142 -14.51 4.66 6.87
N PHE A 143 -14.86 5.59 5.99
CA PHE A 143 -14.03 6.70 5.55
C PHE A 143 -14.68 8.05 5.87
N SER A 144 -13.85 9.05 6.16
CA SER A 144 -14.20 10.46 6.12
C SER A 144 -13.14 11.26 5.36
N PHE A 145 -13.54 12.42 4.86
CA PHE A 145 -12.69 13.33 4.11
C PHE A 145 -12.68 14.66 4.84
N ALA A 146 -11.50 15.25 5.00
CA ALA A 146 -11.35 16.48 5.75
C ALA A 146 -10.51 17.50 5.00
N LEU A 147 -11.01 18.74 4.97
CA LEU A 147 -10.32 19.89 4.39
C LEU A 147 -9.49 20.57 5.46
N PHE A 148 -8.22 20.78 5.15
CA PHE A 148 -7.26 21.49 5.98
C PHE A 148 -6.69 22.70 5.26
N THR A 149 -6.33 23.73 6.04
CA THR A 149 -5.52 24.88 5.61
C THR A 149 -4.14 24.83 6.25
N GLY A 150 -3.18 25.64 5.78
CA GLY A 150 -1.85 25.78 6.42
C GLY A 150 -0.84 24.71 6.03
N GLY A 151 -1.09 24.00 4.93
CA GLY A 151 -0.22 22.96 4.40
C GLY A 151 -0.08 21.74 5.30
N PHE A 152 0.88 20.88 4.98
CA PHE A 152 1.14 19.67 5.76
C PHE A 152 1.88 19.95 7.08
N LEU A 153 2.61 21.07 7.16
CA LEU A 153 3.43 21.40 8.34
C LEU A 153 2.61 21.95 9.51
N ASN A 154 1.60 22.78 9.23
CA ASN A 154 0.77 23.41 10.26
C ASN A 154 -0.73 23.26 9.91
N PRO A 155 -1.22 22.01 9.78
CA PRO A 155 -2.56 21.75 9.26
C PRO A 155 -3.63 22.23 10.24
N LYS A 156 -4.63 22.95 9.74
CA LYS A 156 -5.80 23.40 10.52
C LYS A 156 -7.06 22.83 9.92
N LEU A 157 -7.81 22.05 10.70
CA LEU A 157 -9.03 21.42 10.23
C LEU A 157 -10.13 22.46 10.02
N VAL A 158 -10.67 22.52 8.79
CA VAL A 158 -11.67 23.50 8.36
C VAL A 158 -13.06 22.88 8.19
N ALA A 159 -13.14 21.69 7.61
CA ALA A 159 -14.41 20.99 7.37
C ALA A 159 -14.20 19.47 7.29
N VAL A 160 -15.25 18.70 7.61
CA VAL A 160 -15.27 17.23 7.55
C VAL A 160 -16.51 16.79 6.79
N SER A 161 -16.38 15.76 5.95
CA SER A 161 -17.47 15.24 5.13
C SER A 161 -18.44 14.33 5.87
N ASN A 162 -19.50 13.94 5.17
CA ASN A 162 -20.24 12.72 5.49
C ASN A 162 -19.33 11.49 5.47
N LYS A 163 -19.76 10.43 6.14
CA LYS A 163 -19.10 9.13 6.10
C LYS A 163 -19.38 8.41 4.78
N VAL A 164 -18.39 7.66 4.31
CA VAL A 164 -18.48 6.75 3.17
C VAL A 164 -18.03 5.36 3.63
N ALA A 165 -18.69 4.29 3.21
CA ALA A 165 -18.28 2.93 3.57
C ALA A 165 -18.55 1.95 2.43
N PHE A 166 -17.75 0.89 2.34
CA PHE A 166 -18.11 -0.25 1.50
C PHE A 166 -19.35 -0.95 2.07
N SER A 167 -20.16 -1.55 1.19
CA SER A 167 -21.38 -2.28 1.55
C SER A 167 -21.10 -3.40 2.56
N ASN A 168 -19.94 -4.05 2.41
CA ASN A 168 -19.36 -4.95 3.38
C ASN A 168 -17.87 -4.61 3.60
N PRO A 169 -17.54 -3.80 4.62
CA PRO A 169 -16.15 -3.49 4.94
C PRO A 169 -15.33 -4.71 5.34
N ASN A 170 -15.98 -5.77 5.82
CA ASN A 170 -15.32 -6.97 6.33
C ASN A 170 -15.09 -8.04 5.26
N ALA A 171 -15.46 -7.77 4.00
CA ALA A 171 -15.35 -8.73 2.90
C ALA A 171 -13.93 -9.32 2.76
N PRO A 172 -13.80 -10.61 2.40
CA PRO A 172 -12.49 -11.20 2.10
C PRO A 172 -11.90 -10.58 0.84
N ALA A 173 -10.68 -10.04 0.92
CA ALA A 173 -10.04 -9.29 -0.14
C ALA A 173 -8.54 -9.62 -0.28
N TYR A 174 -8.01 -9.29 -1.47
CA TYR A 174 -6.58 -9.27 -1.80
C TYR A 174 -5.87 -10.60 -1.55
N PRO A 175 -6.35 -11.73 -2.13
CA PRO A 175 -5.66 -13.00 -2.00
C PRO A 175 -4.28 -12.95 -2.66
N ARG A 176 -3.31 -13.57 -2.00
CA ARG A 176 -1.93 -13.72 -2.47
C ARG A 176 -1.51 -15.17 -2.31
N LEU A 177 -0.98 -15.72 -3.40
CA LEU A 177 -0.48 -17.08 -3.50
C LEU A 177 0.98 -17.13 -3.08
N ALA A 178 1.37 -18.19 -2.40
CA ALA A 178 2.77 -18.55 -2.18
C ALA A 178 2.93 -20.06 -2.29
N GLN A 179 4.08 -20.52 -2.80
CA GLN A 179 4.38 -21.95 -2.76
C GLN A 179 4.47 -22.43 -1.31
N GLY A 180 3.83 -23.55 -1.01
CA GLY A 180 3.79 -24.14 0.31
C GLY A 180 5.07 -24.89 0.67
N LYS A 181 4.97 -25.77 1.66
CA LYS A 181 6.13 -26.53 2.17
C LYS A 181 6.60 -27.63 1.21
N LYS A 182 5.76 -28.02 0.25
CA LYS A 182 6.01 -29.06 -0.75
C LYS A 182 5.68 -28.52 -2.13
N TRP A 183 6.21 -29.18 -3.16
CA TRP A 183 6.00 -28.79 -4.56
C TRP A 183 4.53 -28.84 -4.97
N ASP A 184 3.73 -29.72 -4.35
CA ASP A 184 2.30 -29.95 -4.61
C ASP A 184 1.40 -29.23 -3.60
N GLU A 185 1.91 -28.17 -2.95
CA GLU A 185 1.17 -27.33 -2.01
C GLU A 185 1.22 -25.86 -2.44
N MET A 186 0.05 -25.22 -2.50
CA MET A 186 -0.10 -23.77 -2.68
C MET A 186 -0.80 -23.19 -1.46
N THR A 187 -0.33 -22.06 -0.94
CA THR A 187 -1.05 -21.32 0.10
C THR A 187 -1.85 -20.19 -0.53
N VAL A 188 -3.07 -19.98 -0.04
CA VAL A 188 -3.87 -18.79 -0.33
C VAL A 188 -3.95 -18.00 0.96
N THR A 189 -3.34 -16.82 0.99
CA THR A 189 -3.42 -15.88 2.11
C THR A 189 -4.28 -14.68 1.72
N TRP A 190 -5.22 -14.27 2.55
CA TRP A 190 -6.08 -13.10 2.29
C TRP A 190 -6.37 -12.31 3.57
N THR A 191 -6.96 -11.12 3.42
CA THR A 191 -7.34 -10.25 4.54
C THR A 191 -8.86 -10.14 4.63
N SER A 192 -9.42 -10.07 5.84
CA SER A 192 -10.84 -9.74 6.05
C SER A 192 -11.07 -9.01 7.37
N GLY A 193 -12.31 -8.56 7.60
CA GLY A 193 -12.73 -8.01 8.89
C GLY A 193 -13.33 -9.04 9.85
N TYR A 194 -13.38 -10.33 9.48
CA TYR A 194 -14.02 -11.36 10.29
C TYR A 194 -13.00 -12.13 11.14
N GLY A 195 -13.17 -12.03 12.46
CA GLY A 195 -12.41 -12.86 13.40
C GLY A 195 -12.94 -14.29 13.46
N ILE A 196 -12.15 -15.21 14.02
CA ILE A 196 -12.58 -16.62 14.23
C ILE A 196 -13.76 -16.75 15.20
N SER A 197 -14.04 -15.71 15.98
CA SER A 197 -15.22 -15.61 16.86
C SER A 197 -16.48 -15.15 16.13
N GLU A 198 -16.39 -14.75 14.86
CA GLU A 198 -17.50 -14.25 14.06
C GLU A 198 -17.79 -15.16 12.86
N ALA A 199 -16.73 -15.70 12.24
CA ALA A 199 -16.81 -16.55 11.07
C ALA A 199 -15.75 -17.65 11.09
N GLU A 200 -16.07 -18.78 10.45
CA GLU A 200 -15.08 -19.79 10.09
C GLU A 200 -14.54 -19.48 8.68
N PRO A 201 -13.24 -19.18 8.54
CA PRO A 201 -12.62 -18.89 7.25
C PRO A 201 -12.19 -20.17 6.54
N PHE A 202 -12.42 -20.23 5.23
CA PHE A 202 -12.05 -21.36 4.39
C PHE A 202 -11.83 -20.94 2.94
N VAL A 203 -11.23 -21.81 2.14
CA VAL A 203 -11.14 -21.68 0.69
C VAL A 203 -11.93 -22.82 0.05
N GLU A 204 -12.83 -22.47 -0.86
CA GLU A 204 -13.43 -23.43 -1.79
C GLU A 204 -12.57 -23.48 -3.04
N TRP A 205 -12.10 -24.66 -3.44
CA TRP A 205 -11.18 -24.78 -4.58
C TRP A 205 -11.21 -26.17 -5.22
N GLY A 206 -10.75 -26.27 -6.46
CA GLY A 206 -10.61 -27.53 -7.17
C GLY A 206 -10.10 -27.35 -8.61
N PRO A 207 -9.84 -28.45 -9.34
CA PRO A 207 -9.50 -28.36 -10.76
C PRO A 207 -10.56 -27.56 -11.52
N LYS A 208 -10.15 -26.73 -12.46
CA LYS A 208 -11.08 -25.87 -13.22
C LYS A 208 -12.14 -26.72 -13.94
N GLY A 209 -13.41 -26.48 -13.64
CA GLY A 209 -14.56 -27.25 -14.16
C GLY A 209 -14.80 -28.60 -13.45
N GLY A 210 -14.01 -28.92 -12.43
CA GLY A 210 -14.19 -30.07 -11.55
C GLY A 210 -15.06 -29.75 -10.33
N VAL A 211 -15.21 -30.75 -9.45
CA VAL A 211 -15.94 -30.61 -8.19
C VAL A 211 -15.03 -29.91 -7.17
N PRO A 212 -15.43 -28.77 -6.60
CA PRO A 212 -14.63 -28.09 -5.59
C PRO A 212 -14.73 -28.79 -4.23
N ILE A 213 -13.69 -28.63 -3.43
CA ILE A 213 -13.60 -29.03 -2.03
C ILE A 213 -13.36 -27.81 -1.15
N HIS A 214 -13.58 -27.95 0.16
CA HIS A 214 -13.27 -26.90 1.14
C HIS A 214 -11.98 -27.22 1.88
N SER A 215 -11.14 -26.22 2.08
CA SER A 215 -9.95 -26.30 2.93
C SER A 215 -10.00 -25.21 4.00
N PRO A 216 -9.75 -25.54 5.28
CA PRO A 216 -9.81 -24.55 6.35
C PRO A 216 -8.67 -23.54 6.22
N ALA A 217 -8.78 -22.43 6.93
CA ALA A 217 -7.69 -21.47 7.05
C ALA A 217 -7.28 -21.21 8.50
N GLY A 218 -5.97 -21.15 8.74
CA GLY A 218 -5.43 -20.58 9.96
C GLY A 218 -5.59 -19.05 9.93
N THR A 219 -5.89 -18.43 11.07
CA THR A 219 -6.09 -16.98 11.18
C THR A 219 -5.08 -16.37 12.12
N LEU A 220 -4.44 -15.29 11.68
CA LEU A 220 -3.48 -14.49 12.42
C LEU A 220 -3.89 -13.03 12.39
N THR A 221 -3.46 -12.29 13.40
CA THR A 221 -3.52 -10.82 13.43
C THR A 221 -2.40 -10.33 14.35
N PHE A 222 -2.22 -9.02 14.45
CA PHE A 222 -1.33 -8.38 15.40
C PHE A 222 -2.00 -7.11 15.93
N GLU A 223 -1.62 -6.71 17.13
CA GLU A 223 -2.19 -5.54 17.80
C GLU A 223 -1.22 -4.37 17.78
N ARG A 224 -1.72 -3.17 18.13
CA ARG A 224 -0.88 -1.98 18.31
C ARG A 224 0.29 -2.24 19.25
N SER A 225 0.05 -3.04 20.28
CA SER A 225 1.03 -3.43 21.29
C SER A 225 2.15 -4.33 20.74
N SER A 226 1.96 -4.96 19.57
CA SER A 226 2.96 -5.77 18.88
C SER A 226 4.00 -4.92 18.16
N MET A 227 3.71 -3.65 17.86
CA MET A 227 4.63 -2.74 17.15
C MET A 227 5.70 -2.21 18.10
N CYS A 228 6.96 -2.22 17.65
CA CYS A 228 8.12 -1.88 18.49
C CYS A 228 8.27 -0.37 18.76
N GLY A 229 7.79 0.50 17.88
CA GLY A 229 7.97 1.95 18.01
C GLY A 229 7.12 2.78 17.06
N ALA A 230 7.25 4.11 17.16
CA ALA A 230 6.60 5.06 16.27
C ALA A 230 7.21 5.05 14.85
N PRO A 231 6.42 5.27 13.78
CA PRO A 231 4.98 5.59 13.80
C PRO A 231 4.05 4.38 13.99
N ALA A 232 4.54 3.15 13.81
CA ALA A 232 3.72 1.92 13.82
C ALA A 232 2.89 1.72 15.09
N ARG A 233 3.47 1.99 16.25
CA ARG A 233 2.80 1.88 17.56
C ARG A 233 1.90 3.08 17.88
N THR A 234 2.10 4.21 17.20
CA THR A 234 1.51 5.50 17.54
C THR A 234 0.59 6.01 16.42
N VAL A 235 0.99 7.06 15.70
CA VAL A 235 0.13 7.79 14.73
C VAL A 235 -0.17 6.99 13.47
N GLY A 236 0.72 6.08 13.08
CA GLY A 236 0.60 5.26 11.88
C GLY A 236 -0.12 3.93 12.09
N TRP A 237 -0.58 3.65 13.32
CA TRP A 237 -1.36 2.45 13.60
C TRP A 237 -2.69 2.47 12.84
N HIS A 238 -2.95 1.42 12.08
CA HIS A 238 -4.22 1.11 11.48
C HIS A 238 -4.49 -0.38 11.71
N ASP A 239 -5.69 -0.72 12.17
CA ASP A 239 -6.03 -2.11 12.50
C ASP A 239 -5.96 -3.00 11.24
N PRO A 240 -5.18 -4.10 11.25
CA PRO A 240 -4.97 -4.94 10.06
C PRO A 240 -6.15 -5.90 9.77
N GLY A 241 -7.16 -5.95 10.65
CA GLY A 241 -8.19 -6.97 10.62
C GLY A 241 -7.62 -8.36 10.89
N TYR A 242 -7.99 -9.32 10.06
CA TYR A 242 -7.57 -10.72 10.20
C TYR A 242 -6.95 -11.23 8.90
N ILE A 243 -5.82 -11.90 9.03
CA ILE A 243 -5.06 -12.50 7.93
C ILE A 243 -5.27 -14.01 8.00
N HIS A 244 -5.88 -14.57 6.97
CA HIS A 244 -6.20 -15.99 6.90
C HIS A 244 -5.29 -16.68 5.88
N THR A 245 -4.85 -17.89 6.17
CA THR A 245 -4.06 -18.71 5.24
C THR A 245 -4.62 -20.12 5.14
N SER A 246 -5.03 -20.52 3.95
CA SER A 246 -5.42 -21.89 3.62
C SER A 246 -4.32 -22.61 2.84
N PHE A 247 -4.31 -23.93 2.93
CA PHE A 247 -3.29 -24.80 2.32
C PHE A 247 -3.97 -25.74 1.32
N LEU A 248 -3.71 -25.53 0.03
CA LEU A 248 -4.25 -26.29 -1.08
C LEU A 248 -3.22 -27.35 -1.46
N LYS A 249 -3.48 -28.62 -1.11
CA LYS A 249 -2.52 -29.73 -1.13
C LYS A 249 -2.86 -30.77 -2.21
N GLU A 250 -1.90 -31.65 -2.50
CA GLU A 250 -2.05 -32.74 -3.47
C GLU A 250 -2.35 -32.20 -4.88
N LEU A 251 -1.67 -31.09 -5.23
CA LEU A 251 -1.81 -30.45 -6.53
C LEU A 251 -1.26 -31.33 -7.65
N TRP A 252 -2.01 -31.41 -8.74
CA TRP A 252 -1.55 -32.07 -9.96
C TRP A 252 -0.69 -31.08 -10.75
N PRO A 253 0.55 -31.45 -11.12
CA PRO A 253 1.48 -30.50 -11.72
C PRO A 253 0.90 -29.93 -13.00
N ASN A 254 1.04 -28.62 -13.18
CA ASN A 254 0.55 -27.86 -14.34
C ASN A 254 -0.98 -27.75 -14.50
N ALA A 255 -1.78 -28.40 -13.65
CA ALA A 255 -3.23 -28.29 -13.72
C ALA A 255 -3.70 -26.88 -13.29
N VAL A 256 -4.79 -26.42 -13.89
CA VAL A 256 -5.40 -25.13 -13.53
C VAL A 256 -6.47 -25.37 -12.48
N TYR A 257 -6.40 -24.61 -11.40
CA TYR A 257 -7.33 -24.64 -10.28
C TYR A 257 -8.11 -23.33 -10.20
N ALA A 258 -9.39 -23.42 -9.82
CA ALA A 258 -10.20 -22.28 -9.44
C ALA A 258 -10.37 -22.26 -7.92
N TYR A 259 -10.49 -21.07 -7.33
CA TYR A 259 -10.71 -20.92 -5.89
C TYR A 259 -11.55 -19.69 -5.53
N LYS A 260 -12.22 -19.75 -4.38
CA LYS A 260 -12.98 -18.66 -3.74
C LYS A 260 -12.65 -18.60 -2.26
N LEU A 261 -12.59 -17.38 -1.73
CA LEU A 261 -12.45 -17.12 -0.31
C LEU A 261 -13.85 -17.15 0.32
N GLY A 262 -13.99 -17.92 1.39
CA GLY A 262 -15.24 -18.13 2.09
C GLY A 262 -15.14 -17.79 3.57
N HIS A 263 -16.18 -17.16 4.09
CA HIS A 263 -16.40 -16.98 5.52
C HIS A 263 -17.79 -17.47 5.87
N ARG A 264 -17.87 -18.51 6.71
CA ARG A 264 -19.13 -19.01 7.24
C ARG A 264 -19.42 -18.33 8.58
N LEU A 265 -20.31 -17.35 8.57
CA LEU A 265 -20.76 -16.67 9.79
C LEU A 265 -21.50 -17.66 10.70
N PHE A 266 -21.46 -17.45 12.01
CA PHE A 266 -22.17 -18.32 12.97
C PHE A 266 -23.70 -18.24 12.88
N ASN A 267 -24.23 -17.27 12.13
CA ASN A 267 -25.64 -17.24 11.72
C ASN A 267 -25.93 -18.07 10.45
N CYS A 268 -24.99 -18.93 10.04
CA CYS A 268 -25.03 -19.78 8.85
C CYS A 268 -25.06 -19.06 7.50
N THR A 269 -24.79 -17.75 7.46
CA THR A 269 -24.62 -17.00 6.21
C THR A 269 -23.20 -17.18 5.69
N TYR A 270 -23.05 -17.38 4.38
CA TYR A 270 -21.75 -17.44 3.72
C TYR A 270 -21.44 -16.12 3.03
N ILE A 271 -20.28 -15.57 3.32
CA ILE A 271 -19.70 -14.44 2.59
C ILE A 271 -18.63 -14.99 1.67
N TRP A 272 -18.72 -14.63 0.39
CA TRP A 272 -17.86 -15.14 -0.67
C TRP A 272 -17.13 -14.00 -1.37
N SER A 273 -15.89 -14.26 -1.77
CA SER A 273 -15.21 -13.45 -2.78
C SER A 273 -15.70 -13.77 -4.19
N THR A 274 -15.18 -13.03 -5.17
CA THR A 274 -15.10 -13.47 -6.57
C THR A 274 -14.30 -14.77 -6.71
N GLU A 275 -14.45 -15.41 -7.86
CA GLU A 275 -13.62 -16.56 -8.23
C GLU A 275 -12.26 -16.10 -8.76
N TYR A 276 -11.21 -16.78 -8.33
CA TYR A 276 -9.84 -16.63 -8.78
C TYR A 276 -9.34 -17.94 -9.39
N GLN A 277 -8.20 -17.90 -10.08
CA GLN A 277 -7.61 -19.09 -10.69
C GLN A 277 -6.09 -19.04 -10.63
N PHE A 278 -5.45 -20.21 -10.53
CA PHE A 278 -4.00 -20.35 -10.63
C PHE A 278 -3.62 -21.64 -11.36
N LYS A 279 -2.39 -21.69 -11.87
CA LYS A 279 -1.80 -22.92 -12.40
C LYS A 279 -0.88 -23.52 -11.34
N ALA A 280 -1.09 -24.80 -11.02
CA ALA A 280 -0.21 -25.53 -10.10
C ALA A 280 1.22 -25.58 -10.65
N PRO A 281 2.24 -25.50 -9.77
CA PRO A 281 3.64 -25.51 -10.19
C PRO A 281 4.01 -26.83 -10.91
N PRO A 282 5.06 -26.81 -11.73
CA PRO A 282 5.59 -28.03 -12.33
C PRO A 282 6.15 -28.97 -11.26
N TYR A 283 6.26 -30.26 -11.59
CA TYR A 283 7.00 -31.19 -10.75
C TYR A 283 8.49 -30.80 -10.71
N PRO A 284 9.20 -30.91 -9.57
CA PRO A 284 10.63 -30.64 -9.51
C PRO A 284 11.42 -31.48 -10.52
N GLY A 285 12.14 -30.83 -11.44
CA GLY A 285 12.88 -31.49 -12.52
C GLY A 285 12.09 -31.73 -13.80
N GLN A 286 10.85 -31.26 -13.90
CA GLN A 286 10.06 -31.32 -15.14
C GLN A 286 10.70 -30.46 -16.24
N ASP A 287 10.86 -31.06 -17.42
CA ASP A 287 11.33 -30.37 -18.64
C ASP A 287 10.18 -29.58 -19.28
N SER A 288 10.14 -28.28 -19.03
CA SER A 288 9.19 -27.33 -19.62
C SER A 288 9.75 -25.91 -19.56
N VAL A 289 9.26 -25.03 -20.43
CA VAL A 289 9.57 -23.59 -20.30
C VAL A 289 8.97 -23.07 -19.00
N GLN A 290 9.80 -22.42 -18.18
CA GLN A 290 9.45 -21.87 -16.87
C GLN A 290 9.98 -20.45 -16.78
N ARG A 291 9.14 -19.49 -16.38
CA ARG A 291 9.42 -18.05 -16.44
C ARG A 291 9.29 -17.43 -15.05
N VAL A 292 10.41 -16.92 -14.55
CA VAL A 292 10.54 -16.36 -13.21
C VAL A 292 10.83 -14.87 -13.33
N VAL A 293 10.09 -14.06 -12.58
CA VAL A 293 10.37 -12.63 -12.42
C VAL A 293 10.96 -12.37 -11.04
N ILE A 294 11.98 -11.52 -10.96
CA ILE A 294 12.67 -11.17 -9.71
C ILE A 294 12.92 -9.66 -9.68
N PHE A 295 12.54 -8.99 -8.60
CA PHE A 295 12.85 -7.57 -8.33
C PHE A 295 12.78 -7.28 -6.83
N GLY A 296 13.41 -6.20 -6.38
CA GLY A 296 13.26 -5.65 -5.03
C GLY A 296 12.68 -4.24 -5.08
N ASP A 297 12.39 -3.66 -3.91
CA ASP A 297 12.27 -2.20 -3.76
C ASP A 297 11.11 -1.57 -4.57
N MET A 298 10.05 -2.35 -4.86
CA MET A 298 8.94 -1.86 -5.69
C MET A 298 8.13 -0.77 -5.00
N GLY A 299 7.92 -0.89 -3.68
CA GLY A 299 7.01 -0.02 -2.94
C GLY A 299 5.58 -0.06 -3.45
N LYS A 300 4.88 1.07 -3.31
CA LYS A 300 3.48 1.24 -3.71
C LYS A 300 3.27 2.57 -4.47
N GLY A 301 2.06 2.80 -4.99
CA GLY A 301 1.66 4.12 -5.45
C GLY A 301 0.16 4.26 -5.63
N GLU A 302 -0.34 5.49 -5.48
CA GLU A 302 -1.75 5.83 -5.67
C GLU A 302 -2.07 6.04 -7.17
N VAL A 303 -2.95 5.20 -7.73
CA VAL A 303 -3.32 5.29 -9.15
C VAL A 303 -4.16 6.53 -9.49
N ASP A 304 -4.75 7.17 -8.48
CA ASP A 304 -5.47 8.44 -8.62
C ASP A 304 -4.57 9.67 -8.48
N GLY A 305 -3.27 9.46 -8.26
CA GLY A 305 -2.26 10.50 -8.13
C GLY A 305 -2.25 11.22 -6.78
N SER A 306 -2.96 10.70 -5.77
CA SER A 306 -2.87 11.19 -4.39
C SER A 306 -1.46 11.06 -3.83
N SER A 307 -1.12 11.94 -2.89
CA SER A 307 0.07 11.81 -2.06
C SER A 307 -0.24 11.01 -0.79
N GLU A 308 0.80 10.53 -0.15
CA GLU A 308 0.70 9.75 1.08
C GLU A 308 2.04 9.75 1.82
N TYR A 309 2.08 9.12 3.00
CA TYR A 309 3.35 8.88 3.67
C TYR A 309 4.24 7.96 2.82
N ASN A 310 5.55 8.18 2.87
CA ASN A 310 6.58 7.39 2.21
C ASN A 310 6.34 7.32 0.69
N ASP A 311 5.83 8.39 0.09
CA ASP A 311 5.56 8.48 -1.35
C ASP A 311 6.85 8.82 -2.14
N PHE A 312 7.77 7.85 -2.21
CA PHE A 312 9.06 7.99 -2.89
C PHE A 312 9.37 6.85 -3.87
N GLN A 313 8.36 6.09 -4.31
CA GLN A 313 8.52 4.95 -5.24
C GLN A 313 7.84 5.20 -6.59
N PRO A 314 8.29 6.18 -7.40
CA PRO A 314 7.61 6.58 -8.64
C PRO A 314 7.57 5.46 -9.71
N GLY A 315 8.44 4.44 -9.60
CA GLY A 315 8.45 3.28 -10.48
C GLY A 315 7.40 2.21 -10.16
N SER A 316 6.78 2.25 -8.97
CA SER A 316 5.96 1.17 -8.43
C SER A 316 4.80 0.76 -9.36
N LEU A 317 4.02 1.74 -9.79
CA LEU A 317 2.87 1.52 -10.67
C LEU A 317 3.29 1.04 -12.07
N ASN A 318 4.42 1.51 -12.59
CA ASN A 318 4.94 1.06 -13.87
C ASN A 318 5.38 -0.40 -13.82
N THR A 319 6.13 -0.78 -12.78
CA THR A 319 6.53 -2.17 -12.56
C THR A 319 5.29 -3.07 -12.45
N THR A 320 4.35 -2.72 -11.58
CA THR A 320 3.09 -3.46 -11.41
C THR A 320 2.35 -3.62 -12.73
N LYS A 321 2.22 -2.53 -13.50
CA LYS A 321 1.56 -2.54 -14.81
C LYS A 321 2.22 -3.48 -15.81
N GLN A 322 3.55 -3.48 -15.91
CA GLN A 322 4.26 -4.37 -16.83
C GLN A 322 4.06 -5.85 -16.46
N LEU A 323 4.11 -6.16 -15.16
CA LEU A 323 3.88 -7.52 -14.67
C LEU A 323 2.45 -8.01 -14.96
N VAL A 324 1.45 -7.15 -14.76
CA VAL A 324 0.05 -7.48 -15.10
C VAL A 324 -0.11 -7.68 -16.61
N GLN A 325 0.52 -6.83 -17.43
CA GLN A 325 0.45 -6.96 -18.89
C GLN A 325 1.08 -8.26 -19.40
N ASP A 326 2.18 -8.69 -18.80
CA ASP A 326 2.90 -9.91 -19.20
C ASP A 326 2.55 -11.14 -18.35
N LEU A 327 1.51 -11.07 -17.49
CA LEU A 327 1.21 -12.11 -16.51
C LEU A 327 1.00 -13.51 -17.09
N LYS A 328 0.49 -13.62 -18.32
CA LYS A 328 0.36 -14.91 -19.04
C LYS A 328 1.71 -15.58 -19.33
N ASN A 329 2.78 -14.79 -19.29
CA ASN A 329 4.16 -15.20 -19.49
C ASN A 329 4.99 -15.27 -18.19
N ILE A 330 4.35 -15.16 -17.04
CA ILE A 330 5.00 -15.22 -15.73
C ILE A 330 4.43 -16.43 -14.99
N ASP A 331 5.28 -17.32 -14.49
CA ASP A 331 4.85 -18.49 -13.74
C ASP A 331 4.99 -18.28 -12.22
N ILE A 332 5.92 -17.42 -11.80
CA ILE A 332 6.19 -17.09 -10.40
C ILE A 332 6.95 -15.75 -10.28
N VAL A 333 6.69 -15.00 -9.21
CA VAL A 333 7.34 -13.72 -8.89
C VAL A 333 8.10 -13.85 -7.57
N PHE A 334 9.30 -13.28 -7.52
CA PHE A 334 10.06 -13.05 -6.29
C PHE A 334 10.26 -11.56 -6.06
N HIS A 335 9.66 -11.02 -5.01
CA HIS A 335 9.90 -9.67 -4.50
C HIS A 335 10.91 -9.73 -3.35
N ILE A 336 12.16 -9.44 -3.64
CA ILE A 336 13.31 -9.73 -2.77
C ILE A 336 13.60 -8.63 -1.73
N GLY A 337 12.58 -8.19 -1.00
CA GLY A 337 12.70 -7.22 0.09
C GLY A 337 12.24 -5.81 -0.28
N ASP A 338 12.10 -4.97 0.75
CA ASP A 338 11.66 -3.58 0.64
C ASP A 338 10.32 -3.49 -0.11
N ILE A 339 9.29 -3.98 0.59
CA ILE A 339 8.03 -4.40 0.01
C ILE A 339 7.18 -3.19 -0.36
N CYS A 340 6.69 -2.47 0.65
CA CYS A 340 5.74 -1.38 0.49
C CYS A 340 6.23 -0.05 1.07
N TYR A 341 7.37 -0.05 1.77
CA TYR A 341 7.89 1.12 2.48
C TYR A 341 6.88 1.77 3.44
N ALA A 342 5.95 0.98 4.00
CA ALA A 342 4.99 1.48 4.98
C ALA A 342 5.69 2.17 6.16
N ASN A 343 6.84 1.64 6.59
CA ASN A 343 7.70 2.22 7.63
C ASN A 343 6.92 2.64 8.90
N GLY A 344 5.85 1.90 9.21
CA GLY A 344 4.96 2.13 10.34
C GLY A 344 3.67 2.92 10.07
N TYR A 345 3.40 3.37 8.85
CA TYR A 345 2.07 3.84 8.43
C TYR A 345 1.30 2.64 7.85
N LEU A 346 0.61 1.91 8.74
CA LEU A 346 0.22 0.53 8.48
C LEU A 346 -0.90 0.35 7.44
N SER A 347 -1.67 1.39 7.14
CA SER A 347 -2.69 1.34 6.08
C SER A 347 -2.12 0.98 4.70
N GLN A 348 -0.83 1.25 4.50
CA GLN A 348 -0.13 1.04 3.23
C GLN A 348 0.12 -0.44 2.93
N TRP A 349 0.02 -1.31 3.93
CA TRP A 349 0.08 -2.76 3.71
C TRP A 349 -1.14 -3.27 2.94
N ASP A 350 -2.36 -2.82 3.28
CA ASP A 350 -3.55 -3.18 2.52
C ASP A 350 -3.49 -2.61 1.10
N GLN A 351 -3.04 -1.35 0.95
CA GLN A 351 -2.78 -0.72 -0.34
C GLN A 351 -1.85 -1.55 -1.21
N PHE A 352 -0.73 -2.01 -0.66
CA PHE A 352 0.21 -2.87 -1.38
C PHE A 352 -0.42 -4.20 -1.77
N THR A 353 -1.13 -4.88 -0.86
CA THR A 353 -1.80 -6.15 -1.19
C THR A 353 -2.87 -5.99 -2.28
N ALA A 354 -3.57 -4.87 -2.31
CA ALA A 354 -4.51 -4.52 -3.36
C ALA A 354 -3.79 -4.23 -4.69
N GLN A 355 -2.68 -3.50 -4.65
CA GLN A 355 -1.88 -3.18 -5.84
C GLN A 355 -1.35 -4.45 -6.53
N ILE A 356 -0.89 -5.45 -5.77
CA ILE A 356 -0.36 -6.69 -6.34
C ILE A 356 -1.42 -7.78 -6.55
N GLU A 357 -2.66 -7.62 -6.08
CA GLU A 357 -3.74 -8.62 -6.21
C GLU A 357 -3.89 -9.16 -7.65
N PRO A 358 -3.85 -8.34 -8.72
CA PRO A 358 -3.96 -8.85 -10.10
C PRO A 358 -2.83 -9.83 -10.49
N ILE A 359 -1.69 -9.80 -9.80
CA ILE A 359 -0.55 -10.70 -9.99
C ILE A 359 -0.64 -11.85 -8.99
N ALA A 360 -0.63 -11.51 -7.70
CA ALA A 360 -0.47 -12.44 -6.58
C ALA A 360 -1.67 -13.35 -6.37
N SER A 361 -2.86 -12.99 -6.86
CA SER A 361 -4.03 -13.89 -6.84
C SER A 361 -3.96 -14.99 -7.91
N SER A 362 -3.07 -14.87 -8.89
CA SER A 362 -3.00 -15.76 -10.06
C SER A 362 -1.70 -16.55 -10.16
N VAL A 363 -0.57 -15.99 -9.70
CA VAL A 363 0.73 -16.64 -9.64
C VAL A 363 1.35 -16.50 -8.25
N PRO A 364 2.22 -17.41 -7.80
CA PRO A 364 2.86 -17.27 -6.50
C PRO A 364 3.73 -16.00 -6.45
N TYR A 365 3.54 -15.20 -5.40
CA TYR A 365 4.27 -13.98 -5.13
C TYR A 365 5.13 -14.19 -3.89
N MET A 366 6.35 -14.64 -4.10
CA MET A 366 7.28 -14.99 -3.04
C MET A 366 8.01 -13.74 -2.54
N ILE A 367 8.08 -13.55 -1.23
CA ILE A 367 8.71 -12.37 -0.62
C ILE A 367 9.99 -12.74 0.14
N ALA A 368 10.95 -11.82 0.14
CA ALA A 368 12.03 -11.77 1.13
C ALA A 368 11.85 -10.53 2.02
N SER A 369 12.53 -10.52 3.17
CA SER A 369 12.55 -9.39 4.09
C SER A 369 13.76 -8.49 3.77
N GLY A 370 13.51 -7.20 3.54
CA GLY A 370 14.51 -6.15 3.41
C GLY A 370 14.75 -5.45 4.74
N ASN A 371 15.31 -4.23 4.72
CA ASN A 371 15.56 -3.44 5.92
C ASN A 371 14.39 -2.53 6.31
N HIS A 372 13.36 -2.43 5.47
CA HIS A 372 12.14 -1.69 5.75
C HIS A 372 11.02 -2.54 6.38
N GLU A 373 11.19 -3.87 6.46
CA GLU A 373 10.21 -4.81 7.03
C GLU A 373 10.42 -5.14 8.53
N PRO A 374 11.64 -5.44 9.02
CA PRO A 374 11.92 -5.62 10.45
C PRO A 374 11.93 -4.28 11.19
#